data_AF-A0AAW2WGC2-F1
#
_entry.id   AF-A0AAW2WGC2-F1
#
_cell.length_a   1.000
_cell.length_b   1.000
_cell.length_c   1.000
_cell.angle_alpha   90.00
_cell.angle_beta   90.00
_cell.angle_gamma   90.00
#
_symmetry.space_group_name_H-M   'P 1'
#
loop_
_entity.id
_entity.type
_entity.pdbx_description
1 polymer ?
#
loop_
_entity_poly.entity_id
_entity_poly.type
_entity_poly.pdbx_seq_one_letter_code
_entity_poly.pdbx_strand_id
1 'polypeptide(L)'
;MEPTEEHKLIELVLGEPDKTTRIGSNMSEAFETMVIEFLRRSIDMFAWSPSDFRGINPEVIVHRLNVDPIMRPAKHKKRSFGAKRNRIIEEDVSKLLEAGYVSEVQYTDWLANVVVVPKTSSKACPKDPCPLPRIELLVDSTVGYELFSMMDAYQGYHQIFMVEQDLLHNWPWYLLS
;
A
#
# COMPACT_ATOMS: atom_id res chain seq x y z
N MET A 1 -5.53 17.68 -25.50
CA MET A 1 -4.68 18.50 -24.61
C MET A 1 -4.90 17.94 -23.23
N GLU A 2 -3.90 17.31 -22.62
CA GLU A 2 -3.97 17.03 -21.18
C GLU A 2 -3.90 18.39 -20.47
N PRO A 3 -4.80 18.69 -19.51
CA PRO A 3 -4.63 19.87 -18.69
C PRO A 3 -3.43 19.60 -17.80
N THR A 4 -2.32 20.30 -18.06
CA THR A 4 -1.21 20.38 -17.11
C THR A 4 -1.69 21.25 -15.95
N GLU A 5 -2.40 20.66 -15.00
CA GLU A 5 -2.70 21.35 -13.75
C GLU A 5 -1.37 21.66 -13.06
N GLU A 6 -1.09 22.95 -12.91
CA GLU A 6 0.07 23.40 -12.17
C GLU A 6 -0.20 23.19 -10.67
N HIS A 7 0.69 22.44 -10.02
CA HIS A 7 0.64 22.21 -8.59
C HIS A 7 1.85 22.83 -7.91
N LYS A 8 1.66 23.28 -6.66
CA LYS A 8 2.74 23.70 -5.78
C LYS A 8 2.92 22.73 -4.63
N LEU A 9 4.16 22.63 -4.17
CA LEU A 9 4.53 21.81 -3.02
C LEU A 9 4.37 22.64 -1.74
N ILE A 10 3.70 22.10 -0.74
CA ILE A 10 3.52 22.72 0.58
C ILE A 10 4.11 21.84 1.67
N GLU A 11 4.77 22.45 2.65
CA GLU A 11 5.21 21.79 3.87
C GLU A 11 4.05 21.70 4.87
N LEU A 12 3.70 20.46 5.22
CA LEU A 12 2.68 20.19 6.24
C LEU A 12 3.25 20.22 7.65
N VAL A 13 4.55 20.00 7.81
CA VAL A 13 5.27 20.14 9.08
C VAL A 13 6.40 21.12 8.91
N LEU A 14 6.39 22.19 9.71
CA LEU A 14 7.42 23.24 9.64
C LEU A 14 8.79 22.66 9.97
N GLY A 15 9.74 22.81 9.03
CA GLY A 15 11.12 22.34 9.21
C GLY A 15 11.37 20.88 8.84
N GLU A 16 10.36 20.17 8.32
CA GLU A 16 10.52 18.81 7.79
C GLU A 16 10.27 18.79 6.27
N PRO A 17 11.33 18.89 5.44
CA PRO A 17 11.18 19.02 3.99
C PRO A 17 10.59 17.77 3.32
N ASP A 18 10.67 16.61 3.99
CA ASP A 18 10.12 15.35 3.50
C ASP A 18 8.61 15.22 3.76
N LYS A 19 8.04 16.08 4.62
CA LYS A 19 6.61 16.06 4.98
C LYS A 19 5.80 17.08 4.17
N THR A 20 5.74 16.83 2.86
CA THR A 20 5.12 17.73 1.89
C THR A 20 3.95 17.11 1.14
N THR A 21 3.05 17.95 0.63
CA THR A 21 1.98 17.52 -0.29
C THR A 21 1.81 18.55 -1.42
N ARG A 22 1.03 18.20 -2.44
CA ARG A 22 0.75 19.04 -3.61
C ARG A 22 -0.65 19.62 -3.51
N ILE A 23 -0.77 20.91 -3.75
CA ILE A 23 -2.06 21.61 -3.92
C ILE A 23 -2.06 22.35 -5.26
N GLY A 24 -3.24 22.58 -5.83
CA GLY A 24 -3.38 23.37 -7.06
C GLY A 24 -2.82 24.79 -6.89
N SER A 25 -2.22 25.34 -7.94
CA SER A 25 -1.73 26.73 -7.94
C SER A 25 -2.83 27.77 -8.20
N ASN A 26 -3.94 27.36 -8.81
CA ASN A 26 -4.99 28.25 -9.29
C ASN A 26 -6.16 28.34 -8.28
N MET A 27 -5.94 28.99 -7.14
CA MET A 27 -6.98 29.25 -6.15
C MET A 27 -6.76 30.59 -5.44
N SER A 28 -7.80 31.11 -4.79
CA SER A 28 -7.69 32.35 -4.01
C SER A 28 -6.81 32.16 -2.77
N GLU A 29 -6.09 33.21 -2.35
CA GLU A 29 -5.20 33.17 -1.19
C GLU A 29 -5.93 32.76 0.12
N ALA A 30 -7.17 33.21 0.29
CA ALA A 30 -8.00 32.84 1.43
C ALA A 30 -8.35 31.33 1.43
N PHE A 31 -8.69 30.78 0.26
CA PHE A 31 -9.00 29.36 0.12
C PHE A 31 -7.76 28.48 0.27
N GLU A 32 -6.64 28.91 -0.32
CA GLU A 32 -5.36 28.24 -0.15
C GLU A 32 -4.98 28.10 1.32
N THR A 33 -5.07 29.20 2.07
CA THR A 33 -4.75 29.21 3.51
C THR A 33 -5.63 28.21 4.26
N MET A 34 -6.93 28.18 3.95
CA MET A 34 -7.89 27.23 4.54
C MET A 34 -7.51 25.78 4.23
N VAL A 35 -7.13 25.46 2.98
CA VAL A 35 -6.71 24.11 2.59
C VAL A 35 -5.42 23.71 3.29
N ILE A 36 -4.42 24.59 3.33
CA ILE A 36 -3.15 24.33 4.02
C ILE A 36 -3.39 24.06 5.52
N GLU A 37 -4.20 24.89 6.17
CA GLU A 37 -4.55 24.69 7.58
C GLU A 37 -5.29 23.37 7.81
N PHE A 38 -6.22 23.02 6.93
CA PHE A 38 -6.91 21.73 7.00
C PHE A 38 -5.94 20.55 6.89
N LEU A 39 -5.07 20.55 5.89
CA LEU A 39 -4.10 19.47 5.66
C LEU A 39 -3.09 19.33 6.81
N ARG A 40 -2.70 20.46 7.41
CA ARG A 40 -1.84 20.47 8.62
C ARG A 40 -2.56 19.91 9.85
N ARG A 41 -3.87 20.13 9.97
CA ARG A 41 -4.68 19.57 11.07
C ARG A 41 -4.91 18.07 10.92
N SER A 42 -4.92 17.56 9.68
CA SER A 42 -5.04 16.13 9.37
C SER A 42 -3.69 15.46 9.10
N ILE A 43 -2.61 15.93 9.75
CA ILE A 43 -1.26 15.42 9.52
C ILE A 43 -1.12 13.93 9.85
N ASP A 44 -1.94 13.43 10.78
CA ASP A 44 -2.02 12.04 11.22
C ASP A 44 -2.64 11.10 10.18
N MET A 45 -3.28 11.64 9.13
CA MET A 45 -3.79 10.87 7.99
C MET A 45 -2.72 10.61 6.93
N PHE A 46 -1.60 11.31 6.98
CA PHE A 46 -0.49 11.11 6.07
C PHE A 46 0.49 10.10 6.65
N ALA A 47 1.09 9.31 5.77
CA ALA A 47 2.17 8.43 6.15
C ALA A 47 3.46 8.82 5.46
N TRP A 48 4.47 9.07 6.29
CA TRP A 48 5.77 9.56 5.87
C TRP A 48 6.78 8.42 5.86
N SER A 49 6.53 7.40 6.67
CA SER A 49 7.30 6.16 6.78
C SER A 49 6.36 4.95 6.89
N PRO A 50 6.86 3.74 6.59
CA PRO A 50 6.09 2.51 6.80
C PRO A 50 5.58 2.33 8.24
N SER A 51 6.29 2.88 9.22
CA SER A 51 5.96 2.77 10.65
C SER A 51 4.82 3.69 11.10
N ASP A 52 4.46 4.70 10.29
CA ASP A 52 3.34 5.61 10.62
C ASP A 52 1.98 4.91 10.45
N PHE A 53 1.94 3.76 9.75
CA PHE A 53 0.73 2.97 9.57
C PHE A 53 0.43 2.08 10.77
N ARG A 54 -0.75 2.28 11.37
CA ARG A 54 -1.27 1.44 12.47
C ARG A 54 -2.26 0.36 12.02
N GLY A 55 -2.56 0.29 10.72
CA GLY A 55 -3.62 -0.55 10.17
C GLY A 55 -5.01 -0.13 10.64
N ILE A 56 -6.03 -0.84 10.18
CA ILE A 56 -7.43 -0.67 10.60
C ILE A 56 -7.64 -1.50 11.87
N ASN A 57 -8.40 -0.96 12.83
CA ASN A 57 -8.74 -1.69 14.07
C ASN A 57 -9.34 -3.08 13.72
N PRO A 58 -8.77 -4.19 14.23
CA PRO A 58 -9.29 -5.54 14.00
C PRO A 58 -10.76 -5.76 14.40
N GLU A 59 -11.31 -4.94 15.29
CA GLU A 59 -12.74 -4.95 15.63
C GLU A 59 -13.63 -4.47 14.49
N VAL A 60 -13.10 -3.63 13.60
CA VAL A 60 -13.80 -3.11 12.42
C VAL A 60 -13.70 -4.11 11.28
N ILE A 61 -12.49 -4.59 10.99
CA ILE A 61 -12.23 -5.54 9.91
C ILE A 61 -11.01 -6.39 10.20
N VAL A 62 -11.15 -7.68 9.91
CA VAL A 62 -10.07 -8.66 9.95
C VAL A 62 -10.21 -9.56 8.74
N HIS A 63 -9.08 -9.90 8.13
CA HIS A 63 -9.04 -10.87 7.04
C HIS A 63 -9.04 -12.29 7.61
N ARG A 64 -9.92 -13.13 7.06
CA ARG A 64 -10.00 -14.57 7.35
C ARG A 64 -9.82 -15.31 6.04
N LEU A 65 -8.84 -16.21 6.00
CA LEU A 65 -8.64 -17.08 4.85
C LEU A 65 -9.72 -18.16 4.85
N ASN A 66 -10.43 -18.29 3.74
CA ASN A 66 -11.37 -19.39 3.54
C ASN A 66 -10.61 -20.65 3.07
N VAL A 67 -9.81 -21.24 3.96
CA VAL A 67 -9.04 -22.46 3.68
C VAL A 67 -9.92 -23.68 3.93
N ASP A 68 -9.96 -24.60 2.96
CA ASP A 68 -10.61 -25.89 3.15
C ASP A 68 -9.85 -26.69 4.22
N PRO A 69 -10.49 -27.08 5.35
CA PRO A 69 -9.83 -27.77 6.45
C PRO A 69 -9.29 -29.16 6.08
N ILE A 70 -9.69 -29.71 4.93
CA ILE A 70 -9.23 -31.01 4.42
C ILE A 70 -7.91 -30.84 3.65
N MET A 71 -7.56 -29.62 3.23
CA MET A 71 -6.38 -29.36 2.42
C MET A 71 -5.10 -29.47 3.24
N ARG A 72 -4.16 -30.27 2.73
CA ARG A 72 -2.88 -30.49 3.39
C ARG A 72 -1.93 -29.31 3.17
N PRO A 73 -1.15 -28.94 4.19
CA PRO A 73 -0.07 -27.98 4.04
C PRO A 73 0.95 -28.33 2.96
N ALA A 74 1.34 -27.34 2.18
CA ALA A 74 2.34 -27.47 1.13
C ALA A 74 3.68 -26.82 1.54
N LYS A 75 4.75 -27.62 1.55
CA LYS A 75 6.14 -27.15 1.72
C LYS A 75 6.87 -27.20 0.39
N HIS A 76 7.02 -26.06 -0.26
CA HIS A 76 7.86 -25.95 -1.44
C HIS A 76 9.34 -25.99 -1.06
N LYS A 77 10.13 -26.75 -1.83
CA LYS A 77 11.59 -26.76 -1.67
C LYS A 77 12.14 -25.35 -1.92
N LYS A 78 12.95 -24.85 -0.98
CA LYS A 78 13.63 -23.54 -1.08
C LYS A 78 14.38 -23.44 -2.41
N ARG A 79 14.09 -22.39 -3.18
CA ARG A 79 14.88 -22.03 -4.37
C ARG A 79 16.19 -21.37 -3.96
N SER A 80 17.27 -21.75 -4.64
CA SER A 80 18.53 -21.02 -4.59
C SER A 80 18.52 -19.93 -5.66
N PHE A 81 18.89 -18.71 -5.29
CA PHE A 81 19.12 -17.63 -6.24
C PHE A 81 20.59 -17.24 -6.26
N GLY A 82 21.03 -16.59 -7.34
CA GLY A 82 22.37 -16.00 -7.42
C GLY A 82 22.54 -14.82 -6.47
N ALA A 83 23.79 -14.50 -6.13
CA ALA A 83 24.14 -13.49 -5.12
C ALA A 83 23.42 -12.15 -5.29
N LYS A 84 23.26 -11.66 -6.54
CA LYS A 84 22.54 -10.41 -6.82
C LYS A 84 21.07 -10.45 -6.37
N ARG A 85 20.38 -11.55 -6.64
CA ARG A 85 18.96 -11.70 -6.26
C ARG A 85 18.80 -11.95 -4.77
N ASN A 86 19.71 -12.70 -4.14
CA ASN A 86 19.69 -12.88 -2.69
C ASN A 86 19.83 -11.56 -1.93
N ARG A 87 20.73 -10.66 -2.36
CA ARG A 87 20.86 -9.33 -1.74
C ARG A 87 19.56 -8.52 -1.81
N ILE A 88 18.88 -8.53 -2.95
CA ILE A 88 17.58 -7.85 -3.10
C ILE A 88 16.54 -8.44 -2.14
N ILE A 89 16.47 -9.78 -2.08
CA ILE A 89 15.55 -10.47 -1.16
C ILE A 89 15.88 -10.12 0.30
N GLU A 90 17.14 -10.14 0.69
CA GLU A 90 17.59 -9.82 2.05
C GLU A 90 17.26 -8.37 2.44
N GLU A 91 17.52 -7.41 1.55
CA GLU A 91 17.19 -5.99 1.77
C GLU A 91 15.67 -5.76 1.91
N ASP A 92 14.86 -6.38 1.04
CA ASP A 92 13.40 -6.23 1.10
C ASP A 92 12.81 -6.92 2.33
N VAL A 93 13.30 -8.12 2.68
CA VAL A 93 12.88 -8.81 3.91
C VAL A 93 13.26 -8.01 5.16
N SER A 94 14.45 -7.40 5.21
CA SER A 94 14.86 -6.54 6.33
C SER A 94 13.90 -5.37 6.52
N LYS A 95 13.54 -4.67 5.44
CA LYS A 95 12.60 -3.54 5.49
C LYS A 95 11.22 -3.97 5.99
N LEU A 96 10.74 -5.13 5.54
CA LEU A 96 9.47 -5.67 5.99
C LEU A 96 9.49 -6.08 7.46
N LEU A 97 10.63 -6.63 7.95
CA LEU A 97 10.82 -6.99 9.36
C LEU A 97 10.85 -5.73 10.23
N GLU A 98 11.61 -4.71 9.83
CA GLU A 98 11.69 -3.42 10.53
C GLU A 98 10.34 -2.71 10.60
N ALA A 99 9.53 -2.80 9.55
CA ALA A 99 8.18 -2.26 9.52
C ALA A 99 7.15 -3.12 10.30
N GLY A 100 7.55 -4.31 10.79
CA GLY A 100 6.66 -5.22 11.52
C GLY A 100 5.63 -5.93 10.65
N TYR A 101 5.73 -5.83 9.32
CA TYR A 101 4.83 -6.53 8.39
C TYR A 101 5.12 -8.03 8.32
N VAL A 102 6.34 -8.45 8.67
CA VAL A 102 6.77 -9.84 8.65
C VAL A 102 7.45 -10.25 9.95
N SER A 103 7.39 -11.54 10.29
CA SER A 103 8.03 -12.10 11.50
C SER A 103 8.59 -13.50 11.25
N GLU A 104 9.56 -13.92 12.07
CA GLU A 104 10.16 -15.25 11.98
C GLU A 104 9.25 -16.32 12.59
N VAL A 105 9.08 -17.44 11.89
CA VAL A 105 8.31 -18.61 12.33
C VAL A 105 9.21 -19.85 12.29
N GLN A 106 9.34 -20.56 13.41
CA GLN A 106 10.30 -21.68 13.53
C GLN A 106 9.78 -23.00 12.95
N TYR A 107 8.48 -23.28 13.04
CA TYR A 107 7.91 -24.59 12.73
C TYR A 107 6.62 -24.48 11.90
N THR A 108 6.74 -23.95 10.68
CA THR A 108 5.58 -23.85 9.76
C THR A 108 5.38 -25.15 8.97
N ASP A 109 4.10 -25.52 8.80
CA ASP A 109 3.70 -26.58 7.87
C ASP A 109 3.56 -26.11 6.42
N TRP A 110 3.61 -24.79 6.21
CA TRP A 110 3.47 -24.13 4.92
C TRP A 110 4.72 -23.35 4.55
N LEU A 111 5.24 -23.57 3.35
CA LEU A 111 6.38 -22.82 2.82
C LEU A 111 6.19 -22.58 1.33
N ALA A 112 6.11 -21.32 0.89
CA ALA A 112 6.19 -20.98 -0.52
C ALA A 112 7.52 -20.31 -0.85
N ASN A 113 7.86 -20.34 -2.13
CA ASN A 113 9.10 -19.77 -2.62
C ASN A 113 8.91 -18.30 -2.95
N VAL A 114 9.89 -17.48 -2.56
CA VAL A 114 10.01 -16.08 -3.01
C VAL A 114 10.17 -16.05 -4.53
N VAL A 115 9.53 -15.09 -5.19
CA VAL A 115 9.69 -14.85 -6.62
C VAL A 115 10.15 -13.41 -6.82
N VAL A 116 11.32 -13.23 -7.40
CA VAL A 116 11.86 -11.90 -7.72
C VAL A 116 11.38 -11.50 -9.11
N VAL A 117 10.52 -10.48 -9.18
CA VAL A 117 10.01 -9.93 -10.44
C VAL A 117 10.62 -8.54 -10.65
N PRO A 118 11.26 -8.27 -11.80
CA PRO A 118 11.68 -6.91 -12.14
C PRO A 118 10.45 -6.02 -12.24
N LYS A 119 10.49 -4.86 -11.58
CA LYS A 119 9.43 -3.85 -11.70
C LYS A 119 9.49 -3.26 -13.10
N THR A 120 8.72 -3.80 -14.04
CA THR A 120 8.54 -3.21 -15.36
C THR A 120 7.50 -2.10 -15.25
N SER A 121 7.66 -1.02 -16.02
CA SER A 121 6.55 -0.06 -16.18
C SER A 121 5.37 -0.84 -16.76
N SER A 122 4.21 -0.73 -16.10
CA SER A 122 3.04 -1.59 -16.19
C SER A 122 2.32 -1.54 -17.56
N LYS A 123 3.00 -1.93 -18.63
CA LYS A 123 2.45 -2.01 -20.00
C LYS A 123 2.17 -3.43 -20.47
N ALA A 124 2.51 -4.46 -19.69
CA ALA A 124 2.56 -5.84 -20.16
C ALA A 124 1.78 -6.87 -19.32
N CYS A 125 0.96 -6.46 -18.35
CA CYS A 125 0.07 -7.40 -17.66
C CYS A 125 -1.25 -7.56 -18.43
N PRO A 126 -1.74 -8.80 -18.69
CA PRO A 126 -3.09 -9.02 -19.19
C PRO A 126 -4.10 -8.38 -18.23
N LYS A 127 -5.15 -7.74 -18.77
CA LYS A 127 -6.20 -7.12 -17.96
C LYS A 127 -6.82 -8.13 -17.01
N ASP A 128 -6.95 -7.75 -15.76
CA ASP A 128 -7.62 -8.51 -14.70
C ASP A 128 -9.07 -8.85 -15.13
N PRO A 129 -9.52 -10.12 -15.05
CA PRO A 129 -10.91 -10.51 -15.31
C PRO A 129 -11.92 -9.93 -14.30
N CYS A 130 -11.47 -9.36 -13.17
CA CYS A 130 -12.29 -8.63 -12.22
C CYS A 130 -11.99 -7.13 -12.26
N PRO A 131 -12.48 -6.39 -13.28
CA PRO A 131 -12.30 -4.95 -13.31
C PRO A 131 -13.01 -4.31 -12.11
N LEU A 132 -12.30 -3.44 -11.39
CA LEU A 132 -12.88 -2.54 -10.40
C LEU A 132 -14.05 -1.75 -11.03
N PRO A 133 -15.04 -1.30 -10.23
CA PRO A 133 -16.16 -0.50 -10.72
C PRO A 133 -15.66 0.62 -11.65
N ARG A 134 -16.33 0.77 -12.80
CA ARG A 134 -15.86 1.56 -13.95
C ARG A 134 -15.40 2.95 -13.48
N ILE A 135 -14.08 3.17 -13.47
CA ILE A 135 -13.46 4.44 -13.05
C ILE A 135 -14.11 5.61 -13.81
N GLU A 136 -14.49 5.40 -15.07
CA GLU A 136 -15.24 6.37 -15.88
C GLU A 136 -16.51 6.87 -15.20
N LEU A 137 -17.30 6.00 -14.56
CA LEU A 137 -18.52 6.43 -13.85
C LEU A 137 -18.22 7.26 -12.60
N LEU A 138 -17.12 6.94 -11.90
CA LEU A 138 -16.68 7.73 -10.75
C LEU A 138 -16.16 9.09 -11.20
N VAL A 139 -15.40 9.15 -12.28
CA VAL A 139 -14.92 10.41 -12.88
C VAL A 139 -16.11 11.23 -13.39
N ASP A 140 -17.06 10.63 -14.11
CA ASP A 140 -18.26 11.33 -14.60
C ASP A 140 -19.11 11.89 -13.46
N SER A 141 -19.14 11.23 -12.29
CA SER A 141 -19.84 11.75 -11.11
C SER A 141 -19.21 13.00 -10.51
N THR A 142 -17.97 13.31 -10.89
CA THR A 142 -17.26 14.53 -10.45
C THR A 142 -17.48 15.73 -11.38
N VAL A 143 -18.24 15.55 -12.47
CA VAL A 143 -18.60 16.66 -13.37
C VAL A 143 -19.40 17.72 -12.61
N GLY A 144 -18.93 18.96 -12.66
CA GLY A 144 -19.58 20.11 -12.04
C GLY A 144 -19.06 20.47 -10.65
N TYR A 145 -18.12 19.72 -10.08
CA TYR A 145 -17.41 20.12 -8.87
C TYR A 145 -16.23 21.05 -9.21
N GLU A 146 -16.03 22.08 -8.39
CA GLU A 146 -14.95 23.06 -8.57
C GLU A 146 -13.60 22.58 -8.02
N LEU A 147 -13.61 21.54 -7.18
CA LEU A 147 -12.42 20.98 -6.55
C LEU A 147 -12.41 19.46 -6.65
N PHE A 148 -11.24 18.93 -6.96
CA PHE A 148 -10.95 17.50 -6.92
C PHE A 148 -9.76 17.24 -5.99
N SER A 149 -9.85 16.18 -5.18
CA SER A 149 -8.74 15.70 -4.34
C SER A 149 -8.50 14.23 -4.62
N MET A 150 -7.25 13.87 -4.90
CA MET A 150 -6.81 12.49 -5.05
C MET A 150 -5.96 12.09 -3.85
N MET A 151 -6.30 10.96 -3.23
CA MET A 151 -5.51 10.33 -2.18
C MET A 151 -5.36 8.85 -2.51
N ASP A 152 -4.19 8.29 -2.24
CA ASP A 152 -3.98 6.85 -2.30
C ASP A 152 -3.78 6.29 -0.90
N ALA A 153 -4.20 5.03 -0.71
CA ALA A 153 -3.91 4.29 0.50
C ALA A 153 -2.53 3.64 0.33
N TYR A 154 -1.50 4.24 0.92
CA TYR A 154 -0.17 3.63 0.93
C TYR A 154 -0.23 2.26 1.61
N GLN A 155 0.31 1.25 0.92
CA GLN A 155 0.33 -0.15 1.37
C GLN A 155 -1.05 -0.66 1.83
N GLY A 156 -2.13 -0.27 1.15
CA GLY A 156 -3.51 -0.55 1.56
C GLY A 156 -3.78 -2.02 1.93
N TYR A 157 -3.10 -2.97 1.29
CA TYR A 157 -3.20 -4.39 1.62
C TYR A 157 -2.75 -4.71 3.05
N HIS A 158 -1.64 -4.11 3.52
CA HIS A 158 -1.11 -4.32 4.86
C HIS A 158 -1.93 -3.61 5.96
N GLN A 159 -2.98 -2.86 5.60
CA GLN A 159 -3.82 -2.18 6.58
C GLN A 159 -4.87 -3.10 7.22
N ILE A 160 -5.18 -4.25 6.61
CA ILE A 160 -6.16 -5.19 7.13
C ILE A 160 -5.42 -6.37 7.76
N PHE A 161 -5.52 -6.51 9.08
CA PHE A 161 -4.86 -7.59 9.81
C PHE A 161 -5.52 -8.95 9.53
N MET A 162 -4.71 -10.00 9.53
CA MET A 162 -5.18 -11.38 9.54
C MET A 162 -5.63 -11.81 10.94
N VAL A 163 -6.62 -12.70 11.01
CA VAL A 163 -6.99 -13.35 12.27
C VAL A 163 -5.85 -14.25 12.75
N GLU A 164 -5.62 -14.30 14.06
CA GLU A 164 -4.51 -15.04 14.68
C GLU A 164 -4.46 -16.52 14.25
N GLN A 165 -5.63 -17.12 14.05
CA GLN A 165 -5.78 -18.50 13.59
C GLN A 165 -5.15 -18.75 12.22
N ASP A 166 -5.14 -17.76 11.33
CA ASP A 166 -4.66 -17.91 9.95
C ASP A 166 -3.19 -17.48 9.79
N LEU A 167 -2.63 -16.73 10.75
CA LEU A 167 -1.23 -16.30 10.74
C LEU A 167 -0.25 -17.48 10.67
N LEU A 168 -0.56 -18.57 11.37
CA LEU A 168 0.28 -19.78 11.41
C LEU A 168 0.07 -20.70 10.20
N HIS A 169 -1.05 -20.57 9.49
CA HIS A 169 -1.45 -21.50 8.44
C HIS A 169 -1.04 -21.07 7.03
N ASN A 170 -0.70 -19.80 6.75
CA ASN A 170 -0.42 -19.47 5.34
C ASN A 170 0.36 -18.17 5.05
N TRP A 171 1.43 -17.94 5.81
CA TRP A 171 2.36 -16.82 5.63
C TRP A 171 2.77 -16.44 4.18
N PRO A 172 3.00 -17.36 3.22
CA PRO A 172 3.70 -16.98 2.00
C PRO A 172 2.89 -16.23 0.93
N TRP A 173 1.56 -16.16 1.02
CA TRP A 173 0.73 -15.54 -0.02
C TRP A 173 0.64 -14.02 0.09
N TYR A 174 0.93 -13.46 1.26
CA TYR A 174 0.82 -12.03 1.56
C TYR A 174 1.89 -11.16 0.89
N LEU A 175 2.92 -11.76 0.27
CA LEU A 175 3.98 -11.02 -0.44
C LEU A 175 3.79 -10.99 -1.96
N LEU A 176 2.71 -11.57 -2.49
CA LEU A 176 2.51 -11.73 -3.95
C LEU A 176 1.17 -11.17 -4.47
N SER A 177 0.35 -10.55 -3.62
CA SER A 177 -0.86 -9.82 -4.05
C SER A 177 -0.67 -8.32 -3.97
#